data_AF-A0A075RIA0-F1
#
_entry.id   AF-A0A075RIA0-F1
#
_cell.length_a   1.000
_cell.length_b   1.000
_cell.length_c   1.000
_cell.angle_alpha   90.00
_cell.angle_beta   90.00
_cell.angle_gamma   90.00
#
_symmetry.space_group_name_H-M   'P 1'
#
loop_
_entity.id
_entity.type
_entity.pdbx_description
1 polymer ?
#
loop_
_entity_poly.entity_id
_entity_poly.type
_entity_poly.pdbx_seq_one_letter_code
_entity_poly.pdbx_strand_id
1 'polypeptide(L)'
;MNYKISLLFLLFNFCAFSQKFDARYTQFEFSMPFKSNGFYGSTNSDGSRNDYLFIPDGLSAKIGYGIHYEENISFGLHSGIDWKINEKLVVAPIFLNTRLNLEVGQGAIALQFGWGKALAIGRGNLSGTYRRFNIGYKNDDDLTLFADLSLYNFAISGYKDFGTISIGINKIIFY
;
A
#
# COMPACT_ATOMS: atom_id res chain seq x y z
N MET A 1 -35.85 6.03 -16.19
CA MET A 1 -35.48 6.84 -15.00
C MET A 1 -33.99 7.08 -15.06
N ASN A 2 -33.58 8.33 -15.28
CA ASN A 2 -32.24 8.70 -15.76
C ASN A 2 -31.19 8.62 -14.64
N TYR A 3 -30.42 7.53 -14.58
CA TYR A 3 -29.26 7.36 -13.68
C TYR A 3 -28.26 8.53 -13.76
N LYS A 4 -28.20 9.22 -14.91
CA LYS A 4 -27.39 10.43 -15.12
C LYS A 4 -27.82 11.60 -14.22
N ILE A 5 -29.12 11.74 -13.95
CA ILE A 5 -29.66 12.80 -13.08
C ILE A 5 -29.37 12.48 -11.62
N SER A 6 -29.53 11.21 -11.21
CA SER A 6 -29.16 10.78 -9.86
C SER A 6 -27.66 10.93 -9.59
N LEU A 7 -26.80 10.63 -10.58
CA LEU A 7 -25.35 10.84 -10.48
C LEU A 7 -24.99 12.33 -10.33
N LEU A 8 -25.68 13.21 -11.08
CA LEU A 8 -25.48 14.65 -11.00
C LEU A 8 -25.89 15.19 -9.61
N PHE A 9 -27.01 14.73 -9.06
CA PHE A 9 -27.43 15.07 -7.69
C PHE A 9 -26.43 14.57 -6.65
N LEU A 10 -25.89 13.36 -6.81
CA LEU A 10 -24.87 12.83 -5.91
C LEU A 10 -23.59 13.70 -5.93
N LEU A 11 -23.11 14.06 -7.12
CA LEU A 11 -21.93 14.91 -7.31
C LEU A 11 -22.14 16.33 -6.77
N PHE A 12 -23.34 16.88 -6.88
CA PHE A 12 -23.67 18.21 -6.36
C PHE A 12 -23.67 18.24 -4.82
N ASN A 13 -24.11 17.15 -4.17
CA ASN A 13 -24.02 17.01 -2.72
C ASN A 13 -22.56 16.94 -2.24
N PHE A 14 -21.66 16.25 -2.97
CA PHE A 14 -20.23 16.26 -2.64
C PHE A 14 -19.58 17.64 -2.72
N CYS A 15 -20.03 18.51 -3.64
CA CYS A 15 -19.52 19.87 -3.76
C CYS A 15 -19.98 20.79 -2.61
N ALA A 16 -21.18 20.55 -2.06
CA ALA A 16 -21.71 21.33 -0.94
C ALA A 16 -21.00 21.06 0.41
N PHE A 17 -20.27 19.93 0.52
CA PHE A 17 -19.40 19.62 1.66
C PHE A 17 -18.04 20.35 1.63
N SER A 18 -17.82 21.25 0.66
CA SER A 18 -16.62 22.10 0.56
C SER A 18 -16.66 23.28 1.57
N GLN A 19 -17.00 23.03 2.83
CA GLN A 19 -16.85 24.00 3.91
C GLN A 19 -15.47 23.80 4.54
N LYS A 20 -14.55 24.77 4.30
CA LYS A 20 -13.26 24.99 4.97
C LYS A 20 -12.69 23.77 5.72
N PHE A 21 -12.26 22.77 4.96
CA PHE A 21 -11.71 21.51 5.49
C PHE A 21 -10.22 21.69 5.75
N ASP A 22 -9.87 22.17 6.95
CA ASP A 22 -8.50 22.17 7.49
C ASP A 22 -8.23 20.80 8.12
N ALA A 23 -8.33 19.76 7.28
CA ALA A 23 -8.15 18.39 7.69
C ALA A 23 -7.41 17.64 6.58
N ARG A 24 -6.12 17.94 6.50
CA ARG A 24 -5.17 17.38 5.53
C ARG A 24 -4.28 16.39 6.25
N TYR A 25 -3.76 15.42 5.51
CA TYR A 25 -2.73 14.54 6.06
C TYR A 25 -1.59 14.32 5.09
N THR A 26 -0.42 14.05 5.66
CA THR A 26 0.71 13.47 4.94
C THR A 26 1.09 12.15 5.61
N GLN A 27 1.36 11.13 4.82
CA GLN A 27 1.73 9.81 5.30
C GLN A 27 3.05 9.38 4.67
N PHE A 28 3.97 8.86 5.48
CA PHE A 28 5.23 8.28 5.04
C PHE A 28 5.27 6.82 5.43
N GLU A 29 5.72 5.97 4.52
CA GLU A 29 5.78 4.53 4.75
C GLU A 29 7.11 3.95 4.27
N PHE A 30 7.63 3.01 5.05
CA PHE A 30 8.75 2.17 4.69
C PHE A 30 8.39 0.72 4.97
N SER A 31 8.66 -0.18 4.03
CA SER A 31 8.42 -1.61 4.23
C SER A 31 9.42 -2.48 3.52
N MET A 32 9.53 -3.71 4.02
CA MET A 32 10.34 -4.76 3.42
C MET A 32 9.39 -5.84 2.87
N PRO A 33 9.34 -6.03 1.54
CA PRO A 33 8.67 -7.19 0.96
C PRO A 33 9.37 -8.50 1.29
N PHE A 34 8.59 -9.57 1.35
CA PHE A 34 9.05 -10.93 1.57
C PHE A 34 8.49 -11.86 0.50
N LYS A 35 9.29 -12.86 0.16
CA LYS A 35 8.95 -13.93 -0.78
C LYS A 35 9.06 -15.29 -0.08
N SER A 36 8.23 -16.24 -0.52
CA SER A 36 8.34 -17.64 -0.08
C SER A 36 9.70 -18.21 -0.50
N ASN A 37 10.36 -18.91 0.42
CA ASN A 37 11.64 -19.53 0.17
C ASN A 37 11.47 -20.87 -0.56
N GLY A 38 11.83 -20.92 -1.84
CA GLY A 38 11.78 -22.15 -2.65
C GLY A 38 12.74 -23.26 -2.21
N PHE A 39 13.69 -22.95 -1.32
CA PHE A 39 14.68 -23.89 -0.78
C PHE A 39 14.35 -24.32 0.66
N TYR A 40 13.14 -24.05 1.15
CA TYR A 40 12.70 -24.48 2.48
C TYR A 40 12.82 -26.01 2.63
N GLY A 41 13.47 -26.45 3.70
CA GLY A 41 13.73 -27.86 3.99
C GLY A 41 14.90 -28.48 3.23
N SER A 42 15.60 -27.71 2.37
CA SER A 42 16.82 -28.19 1.71
C SER A 42 18.03 -28.09 2.64
N THR A 43 19.04 -28.92 2.38
CA THR A 43 20.33 -28.88 3.09
C THR A 43 21.36 -28.25 2.15
N ASN A 44 22.03 -27.20 2.62
CA ASN A 44 23.07 -26.49 1.90
C ASN A 44 24.35 -27.37 1.81
N SER A 45 25.25 -27.00 0.91
CA SER A 45 26.54 -27.70 0.70
C SER A 45 27.48 -27.65 1.90
N ASP A 46 27.23 -26.74 2.86
CA ASP A 46 27.96 -26.62 4.13
C ASP A 46 27.34 -27.47 5.27
N GLY A 47 26.29 -28.26 4.98
CA GLY A 47 25.58 -29.07 5.97
C GLY A 47 24.53 -28.31 6.78
N SER A 48 24.36 -27.01 6.56
CA SER A 48 23.29 -26.22 7.21
C SER A 48 21.94 -26.49 6.56
N ARG A 49 20.88 -26.50 7.36
CA ARG A 49 19.51 -26.72 6.88
C ARG A 49 18.81 -25.38 6.70
N ASN A 50 18.12 -25.20 5.57
CA ASN A 50 17.38 -23.99 5.28
C ASN A 50 15.93 -24.11 5.76
N ASP A 51 15.68 -23.64 6.98
CA ASP A 51 14.35 -23.72 7.62
C ASP A 51 13.57 -22.40 7.60
N TYR A 52 14.01 -21.40 6.81
CA TYR A 52 13.29 -20.13 6.69
C TYR A 52 12.14 -20.25 5.68
N LEU A 53 10.92 -19.97 6.11
CA LEU A 53 9.72 -19.98 5.24
C LEU A 53 9.67 -18.76 4.29
N PHE A 54 10.15 -17.61 4.75
CA PHE A 54 10.12 -16.35 4.01
C PHE A 54 11.50 -15.68 4.03
N ILE A 55 11.87 -15.08 2.91
CA ILE A 55 13.11 -14.32 2.77
C ILE A 55 12.81 -12.87 2.34
N PRO A 56 13.60 -11.89 2.81
CA PRO A 56 13.50 -10.51 2.33
C PRO A 56 13.67 -10.43 0.81
N ASP A 57 12.82 -9.62 0.16
CA ASP A 57 12.75 -9.49 -1.30
C ASP A 57 12.77 -8.03 -1.77
N GLY A 58 13.56 -7.20 -1.11
CA GLY A 58 13.80 -5.81 -1.48
C GLY A 58 13.27 -4.81 -0.46
N LEU A 59 12.96 -3.59 -0.91
CA LEU A 59 12.58 -2.46 -0.07
C LEU A 59 11.49 -1.63 -0.75
N SER A 60 10.66 -0.99 0.05
CA SER A 60 9.59 -0.11 -0.42
C SER A 60 9.56 1.17 0.41
N ALA A 61 9.38 2.29 -0.29
CA ALA A 61 9.14 3.59 0.31
C ALA A 61 7.94 4.24 -0.38
N LYS A 62 6.98 4.75 0.39
CA LYS A 62 5.79 5.42 -0.12
C LYS A 62 5.51 6.72 0.62
N ILE A 63 4.94 7.68 -0.09
CA ILE A 63 4.45 8.94 0.44
C ILE A 63 3.02 9.17 -0.04
N GLY A 64 2.19 9.68 0.85
CA GLY A 64 0.80 9.99 0.58
C GLY A 64 0.42 11.37 1.07
N TYR A 65 -0.51 12.00 0.34
CA TYR A 65 -1.13 13.26 0.74
C TYR A 65 -2.63 13.18 0.48
N GLY A 66 -3.42 13.72 1.40
CA GLY A 66 -4.87 13.67 1.27
C GLY A 66 -5.63 14.43 2.33
N ILE A 67 -6.88 14.04 2.50
CA ILE A 67 -7.83 14.60 3.46
C ILE A 67 -8.25 13.54 4.47
N HIS A 68 -8.62 13.95 5.68
CA HIS A 68 -9.12 13.06 6.71
C HIS A 68 -10.38 13.61 7.39
N TYR A 69 -11.23 12.73 7.89
CA TYR A 69 -12.39 13.08 8.69
C TYR A 69 -12.21 12.49 10.09
N GLU A 70 -12.14 13.37 11.09
CA GLU A 70 -11.95 13.03 12.52
C GLU A 70 -10.78 12.06 12.78
N GLU A 71 -9.78 12.04 11.89
CA GLU A 71 -8.64 11.09 11.91
C GLU A 71 -9.02 9.60 11.80
N ASN A 72 -10.30 9.28 11.87
CA ASN A 72 -10.87 7.94 11.75
C ASN A 72 -10.89 7.45 10.30
N ILE A 73 -11.22 8.34 9.36
CA ILE A 73 -11.28 8.01 7.94
C ILE A 73 -10.34 8.95 7.19
N SER A 74 -9.52 8.41 6.29
CA SER A 74 -8.65 9.22 5.45
C SER A 74 -8.69 8.77 4.00
N PHE A 75 -8.60 9.71 3.08
CA PHE A 75 -8.58 9.46 1.66
C PHE A 75 -7.53 10.33 0.99
N GLY A 76 -6.68 9.75 0.15
CA GLY A 76 -5.60 10.51 -0.48
C GLY A 76 -4.95 9.84 -1.67
N LEU A 77 -4.05 10.58 -2.30
CA LEU A 77 -3.19 10.08 -3.36
C LEU A 77 -1.85 9.68 -2.77
N HIS A 78 -1.40 8.49 -3.15
CA HIS A 78 -0.15 7.90 -2.69
C HIS A 78 0.70 7.52 -3.89
N SER A 79 2.01 7.67 -3.74
CA SER A 79 2.99 7.19 -4.69
C SER A 79 4.24 6.71 -3.96
N GLY A 80 5.11 5.99 -4.66
CA GLY A 80 6.33 5.50 -4.05
C GLY A 80 7.23 4.76 -5.02
N ILE A 81 8.19 4.05 -4.44
CA ILE A 81 9.14 3.20 -5.13
C ILE A 81 9.17 1.86 -4.41
N ASP A 82 8.92 0.79 -5.16
CA ASP A 82 9.06 -0.59 -4.72
C ASP A 82 10.24 -1.20 -5.48
N TRP A 83 11.32 -1.51 -4.76
CA TRP A 83 12.43 -2.29 -5.28
C TRP A 83 12.25 -3.77 -4.91
N LYS A 84 12.26 -4.63 -5.92
CA LYS A 84 12.11 -6.09 -5.80
C LYS A 84 13.39 -6.76 -6.30
N ILE A 85 14.05 -7.52 -5.43
CA ILE A 85 15.36 -8.09 -5.71
C ILE A 85 15.25 -9.28 -6.68
N ASN A 86 14.34 -10.23 -6.40
CA ASN A 86 14.23 -11.45 -7.18
C ASN A 86 13.76 -11.19 -8.62
N GLU A 87 12.77 -10.33 -8.80
CA GLU A 87 12.26 -9.93 -10.11
C GLU A 87 13.20 -8.94 -10.83
N LYS A 88 14.27 -8.49 -10.14
CA LYS A 88 15.22 -7.46 -10.61
C LYS A 88 14.46 -6.24 -11.13
N LEU A 89 13.53 -5.75 -10.32
CA LEU A 89 12.51 -4.81 -10.75
C LEU A 89 12.41 -3.62 -9.80
N VAL A 90 12.23 -2.44 -10.37
CA VAL A 90 11.84 -1.24 -9.64
C VAL A 90 10.47 -0.80 -10.18
N VAL A 91 9.52 -0.58 -9.28
CA VAL A 91 8.14 -0.21 -9.61
C VAL A 91 7.79 1.10 -8.94
N ALA A 92 7.17 2.03 -9.68
CA ALA A 92 6.57 3.23 -9.15
C ALA A 92 5.04 3.11 -9.16
N PRO A 93 4.40 2.80 -8.02
CA PRO A 93 2.96 2.88 -7.91
C PRO A 93 2.47 4.33 -7.77
N ILE A 94 1.29 4.60 -8.33
CA ILE A 94 0.49 5.82 -8.12
C ILE A 94 -0.94 5.36 -7.89
N PHE A 95 -1.51 5.65 -6.73
CA PHE A 95 -2.79 5.07 -6.32
C PHE A 95 -3.58 5.96 -5.38
N LEU A 96 -4.90 5.79 -5.40
CA LEU A 96 -5.79 6.31 -4.39
C LEU A 96 -5.77 5.37 -3.19
N ASN A 97 -5.67 5.92 -1.99
CA ASN A 97 -5.62 5.18 -0.73
C ASN A 97 -6.75 5.64 0.18
N THR A 98 -7.53 4.69 0.66
CA THR A 98 -8.52 4.89 1.72
C THR A 98 -8.01 4.22 2.98
N ARG A 99 -8.00 4.94 4.10
CA ARG A 99 -7.60 4.45 5.42
C ARG A 99 -8.77 4.57 6.38
N LEU A 100 -8.95 3.55 7.22
CA LEU A 100 -9.88 3.49 8.33
C LEU A 100 -9.08 3.15 9.59
N ASN A 101 -9.14 4.02 10.59
CA ASN A 101 -8.60 3.77 11.92
C ASN A 101 -9.76 3.38 12.84
N LEU A 102 -9.64 2.23 13.49
CA LEU A 102 -10.58 1.74 14.49
C LEU A 102 -9.87 1.82 15.85
N GLU A 103 -10.33 2.72 16.72
CA GLU A 103 -9.77 2.87 18.06
C GLU A 103 -9.96 1.59 18.89
N VAL A 104 -8.88 1.12 19.53
CA VAL A 104 -8.87 -0.06 20.39
C VAL A 104 -7.98 0.21 21.60
N GLY A 105 -8.61 0.59 22.73
CA GLY A 105 -7.91 0.92 23.96
C GLY A 105 -7.12 2.22 23.83
N GLN A 106 -5.79 2.14 23.95
CA GLN A 106 -4.88 3.29 23.78
C GLN A 106 -4.39 3.47 22.33
N GLY A 107 -4.46 2.41 21.50
CA GLY A 107 -4.03 2.45 20.11
C GLY A 107 -5.19 2.37 19.11
N ALA A 108 -4.87 2.15 17.84
CA ALA A 108 -5.88 1.94 16.80
C ALA A 108 -5.46 0.87 15.80
N ILE A 109 -6.41 0.07 15.33
CA ILE A 109 -6.21 -0.81 14.18
C ILE A 109 -6.42 0.02 12.92
N ALA A 110 -5.40 0.10 12.08
CA ALA A 110 -5.43 0.80 10.81
C ALA A 110 -5.64 -0.18 9.66
N LEU A 111 -6.71 0.00 8.91
CA LEU A 111 -7.01 -0.72 7.68
C LEU A 111 -6.85 0.23 6.50
N GLN A 112 -6.12 -0.18 5.45
CA GLN A 112 -6.01 0.63 4.25
C GLN A 112 -6.25 -0.20 2.99
N PHE A 113 -6.88 0.44 2.01
CA PHE A 113 -7.11 -0.10 0.68
C PHE A 113 -6.59 0.89 -0.36
N GLY A 114 -5.74 0.40 -1.25
CA GLY A 114 -5.16 1.18 -2.34
C GLY A 114 -5.56 0.65 -3.71
N TRP A 115 -5.89 1.54 -4.63
CA TRP A 115 -6.17 1.19 -6.03
C TRP A 115 -5.61 2.24 -7.00
N GLY A 116 -4.89 1.78 -8.03
CA GLY A 116 -4.29 2.66 -9.01
C GLY A 116 -3.49 1.97 -10.09
N LYS A 117 -2.37 2.58 -10.46
CA LYS A 117 -1.47 2.12 -11.52
C LYS A 117 -0.07 1.90 -10.97
N ALA A 118 0.63 0.94 -11.54
CA ALA A 118 2.04 0.69 -11.29
C ALA A 118 2.83 0.74 -12.59
N LEU A 119 3.99 1.37 -12.55
CA LEU A 119 4.89 1.58 -13.67
C LEU A 119 6.23 0.90 -13.34
N ALA A 120 6.68 -0.03 -14.18
CA ALA A 120 8.00 -0.62 -14.04
C ALA A 120 9.07 0.31 -14.62
N ILE A 121 10.01 0.74 -13.79
CA ILE A 121 11.11 1.63 -14.19
C ILE A 121 12.20 0.80 -14.88
N GLY A 122 12.73 1.31 -16.01
CA GLY A 122 13.83 0.68 -16.73
C GLY A 122 13.46 -0.60 -17.50
N ARG A 123 12.17 -0.92 -17.62
CA ARG A 123 11.65 -2.11 -18.33
C ARG A 123 10.75 -1.76 -19.53
N GLY A 124 10.92 -0.57 -20.10
CA GLY A 124 10.13 -0.08 -21.24
C GLY A 124 8.70 0.32 -20.84
N ASN A 125 7.71 0.11 -21.73
CA ASN A 125 6.31 0.43 -21.48
C ASN A 125 5.59 -0.67 -20.67
N LEU A 126 6.19 -1.08 -19.55
CA LEU A 126 5.61 -2.09 -18.68
C LEU A 126 4.83 -1.40 -17.56
N SER A 127 3.51 -1.43 -17.67
CA SER A 127 2.59 -0.81 -16.72
C SER A 127 1.37 -1.69 -16.48
N GLY A 128 0.74 -1.53 -15.31
CA GLY A 128 -0.41 -2.35 -14.94
C GLY A 128 -1.24 -1.75 -13.83
N THR A 129 -2.31 -2.46 -13.48
CA THR A 129 -3.15 -2.09 -12.33
C THR A 129 -2.43 -2.44 -11.04
N TYR A 130 -2.49 -1.53 -10.07
CA TYR A 130 -1.98 -1.71 -8.72
C TYR A 130 -3.14 -1.80 -7.74
N ARG A 131 -3.10 -2.80 -6.86
CA ARG A 131 -4.05 -2.98 -5.76
C ARG A 131 -3.27 -3.24 -4.48
N ARG A 132 -3.74 -2.69 -3.37
CA ARG A 132 -3.05 -2.75 -2.09
C ARG A 132 -4.05 -2.99 -0.97
N PHE A 133 -3.71 -3.88 -0.06
CA PHE A 133 -4.40 -4.06 1.21
C PHE A 133 -3.39 -3.96 2.33
N ASN A 134 -3.69 -3.17 3.35
CA ASN A 134 -2.80 -2.91 4.46
C ASN A 134 -3.56 -3.07 5.77
N ILE A 135 -2.95 -3.74 6.73
CA ILE A 135 -3.44 -3.82 8.10
C ILE A 135 -2.30 -3.49 9.05
N GLY A 136 -2.54 -2.63 10.01
CA GLY A 136 -1.53 -2.23 10.99
C GLY A 136 -2.11 -1.85 12.33
N TYR A 137 -1.23 -1.69 13.29
CA TYR A 137 -1.53 -1.20 14.63
C TYR A 137 -0.81 0.13 14.84
N LYS A 138 -1.59 1.18 15.08
CA LYS A 138 -1.14 2.54 15.40
C LYS A 138 -0.98 2.67 16.90
N ASN A 139 0.20 3.10 17.34
CA ASN A 139 0.47 3.45 18.73
C ASN A 139 0.13 4.93 19.01
N ASP A 140 0.30 5.33 20.27
CA ASP A 140 0.01 6.68 20.77
C ASP A 140 0.90 7.79 20.13
N ASP A 141 2.03 7.43 19.52
CA ASP A 141 2.95 8.35 18.82
C ASP A 141 2.64 8.49 17.31
N ASP A 142 1.47 8.04 16.88
CA ASP A 142 1.04 7.95 15.47
C ASP A 142 1.95 7.11 14.56
N LEU A 143 2.80 6.26 15.15
CA LEU A 143 3.58 5.26 14.44
C LEU A 143 2.71 4.00 14.25
N THR A 144 2.59 3.55 13.01
CA THR A 144 1.86 2.33 12.68
C THR A 144 2.82 1.25 12.24
N LEU A 145 2.84 0.11 12.93
CA LEU A 145 3.44 -1.12 12.41
C LEU A 145 2.41 -1.84 11.54
N PHE A 146 2.76 -2.25 10.32
CA PHE A 146 1.80 -2.84 9.40
C PHE A 146 2.32 -4.06 8.64
N ALA A 147 1.37 -4.89 8.22
CA ALA A 147 1.52 -5.87 7.16
C ALA A 147 0.76 -5.40 5.90
N ASP A 148 1.34 -5.66 4.74
CA ASP A 148 0.87 -5.19 3.45
C ASP A 148 0.80 -6.31 2.44
N LEU A 149 -0.27 -6.34 1.63
CA LEU A 149 -0.37 -7.12 0.41
C LEU A 149 -0.49 -6.17 -0.78
N SER A 150 0.53 -6.17 -1.63
CA SER A 150 0.58 -5.38 -2.86
C SER A 150 0.46 -6.32 -4.07
N LEU A 151 -0.50 -6.05 -4.96
CA LEU A 151 -0.81 -6.83 -6.16
C LEU A 151 -0.60 -5.99 -7.41
N TYR A 152 0.11 -6.54 -8.38
CA TYR A 152 0.50 -5.87 -9.62
C TYR A 152 0.01 -6.68 -10.82
N ASN A 153 -0.74 -6.05 -11.71
CA ASN A 153 -1.30 -6.69 -12.89
C ASN A 153 -0.55 -6.27 -14.16
N PHE A 154 0.72 -6.68 -14.27
CA PHE A 154 1.52 -6.58 -15.48
C PHE A 154 2.47 -7.77 -15.59
N ALA A 155 2.84 -8.13 -16.82
CA ALA A 155 3.60 -9.36 -17.08
C ALA A 155 5.10 -9.17 -16.80
N ILE A 156 5.68 -10.04 -15.98
CA ILE A 156 7.13 -10.12 -15.77
C ILE A 156 7.56 -11.55 -16.13
N SER A 157 8.52 -11.68 -17.06
CA SER A 157 9.10 -12.97 -17.42
C SER A 157 8.07 -14.05 -17.81
N GLY A 158 6.98 -13.66 -18.48
CA GLY A 158 5.93 -14.57 -18.96
C GLY A 158 4.84 -14.91 -17.94
N TYR A 159 5.00 -14.56 -16.66
CA TYR A 159 3.95 -14.68 -15.65
C TYR A 159 3.09 -13.42 -15.67
N LYS A 160 1.78 -13.63 -15.87
CA LYS A 160 0.77 -12.57 -15.78
C LYS A 160 0.40 -12.42 -14.32
N ASP A 161 0.73 -11.25 -13.77
CA ASP A 161 0.44 -10.81 -12.41
C ASP A 161 1.40 -11.38 -11.35
N PHE A 162 1.72 -10.54 -10.37
CA PHE A 162 2.50 -10.93 -9.20
C PHE A 162 2.05 -10.14 -7.98
N GLY A 163 2.32 -10.68 -6.79
CA GLY A 163 1.96 -10.07 -5.53
C GLY A 163 3.10 -10.17 -4.53
N THR A 164 3.18 -9.21 -3.61
CA THR A 164 4.19 -9.20 -2.54
C THR A 164 3.53 -8.94 -1.21
N ILE A 165 3.91 -9.73 -0.21
CA ILE A 165 3.59 -9.46 1.19
C ILE A 165 4.75 -8.66 1.78
N SER A 166 4.47 -7.61 2.54
CA SER A 166 5.50 -6.76 3.16
C SER A 166 5.17 -6.48 4.62
N ILE A 167 6.20 -6.23 5.42
CA ILE A 167 6.06 -5.71 6.79
C ILE A 167 6.76 -4.36 6.84
N GLY A 168 6.17 -3.39 7.53
CA GLY A 168 6.70 -2.04 7.54
C GLY A 168 6.21 -1.17 8.67
N ILE A 169 6.66 0.08 8.62
CA ILE A 169 6.28 1.16 9.51
C ILE A 169 5.75 2.32 8.68
N ASN A 170 4.68 2.97 9.16
CA ASN A 170 4.25 4.25 8.62
C ASN A 170 4.05 5.28 9.74
N LYS A 171 4.18 6.55 9.37
CA LYS A 171 3.81 7.68 10.21
C LYS A 171 2.85 8.55 9.42
N ILE A 172 1.73 8.90 10.04
CA ILE A 172 0.75 9.84 9.51
C ILE A 172 0.83 11.14 10.31
N ILE A 173 0.73 12.27 9.62
CA ILE A 173 0.75 13.60 10.21
C ILE A 173 -0.51 14.30 9.71
N PHE A 174 -1.38 14.68 10.65
CA PHE A 174 -2.62 15.41 10.40
C PHE A 174 -2.38 16.93 10.59
N TYR A 175 -3.04 17.74 9.77
CA TYR A 175 -2.95 19.21 9.75
C TYR A 175 -4.33 19.83 9.66
#